data_AF-A0AAJ3CWH9-F1
#
_entry.id   AF-A0AAJ3CWH9-F1
#
_cell.length_a   1.000
_cell.length_b   1.000
_cell.length_c   1.000
_cell.angle_alpha   90.00
_cell.angle_beta   90.00
_cell.angle_gamma   90.00
#
_symmetry.space_group_name_H-M   'P 1'
#
loop_
_entity.id
_entity.type
_entity.pdbx_description
1 polymer ?
#
loop_
_entity_poly.entity_id
_entity_poly.type
_entity_poly.pdbx_seq_one_letter_code
_entity_poly.pdbx_strand_id
1 'polypeptide(L)' 'MKLSKIEKKTIDEAVKHGYTFRNDSHFTSFQQGNRTIKKLIDKGLLTKVDNGNGVEYQPTEDALSLKKYSII' A
#
# COMPACT_ATOMS: atom_id res chain seq x y z
N MET A 1 -10.74 -5.45 10.52
CA MET A 1 -10.44 -4.14 9.88
C MET A 1 -11.09 -4.09 8.51
N LYS A 2 -11.78 -3.00 8.11
CA LYS A 2 -12.40 -2.89 6.78
C LYS A 2 -11.55 -2.04 5.85
N LEU A 3 -11.15 -2.61 4.71
CA LEU A 3 -10.43 -1.91 3.66
C LEU A 3 -11.40 -1.48 2.55
N SER A 4 -11.18 -0.27 2.04
CA SER A 4 -11.81 0.21 0.81
C SER A 4 -11.23 -0.49 -0.42
N LYS A 5 -11.94 -0.42 -1.55
CA LYS A 5 -11.49 -1.04 -2.82
C LYS A 5 -10.09 -0.54 -3.24
N ILE A 6 -9.82 0.75 -3.08
CA ILE A 6 -8.52 1.34 -3.45
C ILE A 6 -7.40 0.90 -2.51
N GLU A 7 -7.67 0.78 -1.21
CA GLU A 7 -6.71 0.27 -0.23
C GLU A 7 -6.36 -1.20 -0.51
N LYS A 8 -7.36 -2.04 -0.79
CA LYS A 8 -7.14 -3.45 -1.18
C LYS A 8 -6.27 -3.55 -2.42
N LYS A 9 -6.61 -2.81 -3.48
CA LYS A 9 -5.82 -2.79 -4.72
C LYS A 9 -4.38 -2.32 -4.48
N THR A 10 -4.20 -1.29 -3.66
CA THR A 10 -2.86 -0.77 -3.33
C THR A 10 -2.02 -1.81 -2.59
N ILE A 11 -2.60 -2.55 -1.64
CA ILE A 11 -1.90 -3.65 -0.97
C ILE A 11 -1.60 -4.77 -1.97
N ASP A 12 -2.54 -5.12 -2.83
CA ASP A 12 -2.33 -6.19 -3.82
C ASP A 12 -1.16 -5.89 -4.75
N GLU A 13 -1.05 -4.65 -5.24
CA GLU A 13 0.10 -4.20 -6.03
C GLU A 13 1.38 -4.21 -5.19
N ALA A 14 1.34 -3.70 -3.95
CA ALA A 14 2.50 -3.67 -3.05
C ALA A 14 3.01 -5.08 -2.71
N VAL A 15 2.12 -6.04 -2.46
CA VAL A 15 2.47 -7.44 -2.17
C VAL A 15 3.00 -8.13 -3.42
N LYS A 16 2.43 -7.85 -4.59
CA LYS A 16 2.84 -8.45 -5.86
C LYS A 16 4.23 -7.96 -6.31
N HIS A 17 4.50 -6.67 -6.15
CA HIS A 17 5.73 -6.03 -6.63
C HIS A 17 6.80 -5.84 -5.54
N GLY A 18 6.42 -6.03 -4.27
CA GLY A 18 7.27 -5.71 -3.11
C GLY A 18 7.23 -4.24 -2.71
N TYR A 19 6.59 -3.38 -3.50
CA TYR A 19 6.46 -1.94 -3.23
C TYR A 19 5.28 -1.34 -4.02
N THR A 20 4.85 -0.14 -3.62
CA THR A 20 3.93 0.73 -4.35
C THR A 20 4.38 2.18 -4.20
N PHE A 21 3.97 3.05 -5.12
CA PHE A 21 4.19 4.48 -5.03
C PHE A 21 2.89 5.27 -4.92
N ARG A 22 2.95 6.42 -4.26
CA ARG A 22 1.81 7.36 -4.13
C ARG A 22 1.31 7.94 -5.46
N ASN A 23 2.07 7.79 -6.54
CA ASN A 23 1.75 8.24 -7.90
C ASN A 23 1.53 7.08 -8.87
N ASP A 24 1.33 5.86 -8.37
CA ASP A 24 0.98 4.71 -9.20
C ASP A 24 -0.31 4.96 -10.00
N SER A 25 -0.37 4.36 -11.18
CA SER A 25 -1.42 4.60 -12.19
C SER A 25 -2.82 4.17 -11.75
N HIS A 26 -2.95 3.33 -10.70
CA HIS A 26 -4.24 2.96 -10.15
C HIS A 26 -4.88 4.05 -9.29
N PHE A 27 -4.15 5.10 -8.94
CA PHE A 27 -4.70 6.28 -8.30
C PHE A 27 -5.22 7.27 -9.34
N THR A 28 -6.43 7.78 -9.11
CA THR A 28 -7.03 8.81 -9.97
C THR A 28 -6.35 10.18 -9.80
N SER A 29 -5.72 10.42 -8.66
CA SER A 29 -4.96 11.64 -8.40
C SER A 29 -3.88 11.45 -7.35
N PHE A 30 -2.88 12.33 -7.35
CA PHE A 30 -1.81 12.32 -6.35
C PHE A 30 -2.34 12.50 -4.91
N GLN A 31 -3.41 13.28 -4.73
CA GLN A 31 -4.07 13.44 -3.42
C GLN A 31 -4.74 12.14 -2.95
N GLN A 32 -5.36 11.37 -3.87
CA GLN A 32 -5.93 10.07 -3.53
C GLN A 32 -4.83 9.07 -3.14
N GLY A 33 -3.73 9.04 -3.89
CA GLY A 33 -2.56 8.22 -3.57
C GLY A 33 -2.00 8.53 -2.19
N ASN A 34 -1.71 9.81 -1.91
CA ASN A 34 -1.23 10.24 -0.59
C ASN A 34 -2.17 9.85 0.56
N ARG A 35 -3.49 10.06 0.40
CA ARG A 35 -4.47 9.69 1.44
C ARG A 35 -4.55 8.18 1.65
N THR A 36 -4.48 7.40 0.58
CA THR A 36 -4.58 5.93 0.65
C THR A 36 -3.34 5.34 1.30
N ILE A 37 -2.16 5.75 0.85
CA ILE A 37 -0.89 5.32 1.43
C ILE A 37 -0.80 5.69 2.91
N LYS A 38 -1.14 6.94 3.27
CA LYS A 38 -1.14 7.36 4.68
C LYS A 38 -2.03 6.47 5.54
N LYS A 39 -3.26 6.19 5.10
CA LYS A 39 -4.17 5.29 5.84
C LYS A 39 -3.60 3.89 6.00
N LEU A 40 -2.96 3.35 4.95
CA LEU A 40 -2.35 2.02 5.00
C LEU A 40 -1.14 1.95 5.95
N ILE A 41 -0.36 3.04 6.03
CA ILE A 41 0.71 3.18 7.03
C ILE A 41 0.11 3.27 8.44
N ASP A 42 -0.90 4.11 8.65
CA ASP A 42 -1.59 4.26 9.96
C ASP A 42 -2.21 2.93 10.43
N LYS A 43 -2.56 2.05 9.49
CA LYS A 43 -3.08 0.69 9.73
C LYS A 43 -2.00 -0.37 9.92
N GLY A 44 -0.71 -0.02 9.79
CA GLY A 44 0.42 -0.95 9.90
C GLY A 44 0.59 -1.89 8.71
N LEU A 45 -0.02 -1.59 7.55
CA LEU A 45 0.02 -2.46 6.36
C LEU A 45 1.06 -2.05 5.33
N LEU A 46 1.51 -0.79 5.36
CA LEU A 46 2.62 -0.31 4.56
C LEU A 46 3.65 0.36 5.45
N THR A 47 4.92 0.28 5.04
CA THR A 47 6.00 1.06 5.62
C THR A 47 6.65 1.94 4.56
N LYS A 48 7.10 3.12 4.97
CA LYS A 48 7.82 4.05 4.08
C LYS A 48 9.29 3.66 4.03
N VAL A 49 9.83 3.47 2.85
CA VAL A 49 11.26 3.22 2.62
C VAL A 49 11.81 4.31 1.70
N ASP A 50 12.89 4.95 2.13
CA ASP A 50 13.62 5.94 1.33
C ASP A 50 14.99 5.36 0.99
N ASN A 51 15.18 5.01 -0.28
CA ASN A 51 16.38 4.34 -0.78
C ASN A 51 17.33 5.30 -1.52
N GLY A 52 17.11 6.61 -1.42
CA GLY A 52 17.90 7.63 -2.12
C GLY A 52 17.51 7.82 -3.60
N ASN A 53 16.70 6.93 -4.18
CA ASN A 53 16.15 7.07 -5.54
C ASN A 53 14.65 7.46 -5.54
N GLY A 54 14.05 7.52 -4.36
CA GLY A 54 12.65 7.87 -4.18
C GLY A 54 12.06 7.30 -2.90
N VAL A 55 10.81 7.68 -2.65
CA VAL A 55 10.03 7.10 -1.54
C VAL A 55 9.17 5.98 -2.10
N GLU A 56 9.49 4.76 -1.69
CA GLU A 56 8.71 3.55 -1.92
C GLU A 56 7.90 3.19 -0.67
N TYR A 57 6.77 2.52 -0.87
CA TYR A 57 5.95 1.99 0.21
C TYR A 57 5.88 0.48 0.11
N GLN A 58 6.48 -0.21 1.08
CA GLN A 58 6.61 -1.66 1.07
C GLN A 58 5.54 -2.31 1.96
N PRO A 59 5.02 -3.49 1.60
CA PRO A 59 4.09 -4.23 2.44
C PRO A 59 4.77 -4.71 3.71
N THR A 60 4.06 -4.63 4.84
CA THR A 60 4.50 -5.23 6.11
C THR A 60 4.16 -6.72 6.16
N GLU A 61 4.69 -7.43 7.16
CA GLU A 61 4.32 -8.83 7.42
C GLU A 61 2.82 -9.00 7.66
N ASP A 62 2.16 -8.02 8.27
CA ASP A 62 0.71 -8.00 8.46
C ASP A 62 -0.04 -7.95 7.11
N ALA A 63 0.43 -7.14 6.16
CA ALA A 63 -0.16 -7.08 4.83
C ALA A 63 0.01 -8.40 4.06
N LEU A 64 1.19 -9.02 4.16
CA LEU A 64 1.46 -10.34 3.58
C LEU A 64 0.56 -11.42 4.19
N SER A 65 0.39 -11.40 5.51
CA SER A 65 -0.47 -12.32 6.24
C SER A 65 -1.94 -12.16 5.86
N LEU A 66 -2.45 -10.93 5.80
CA LEU A 66 -3.82 -10.64 5.37
C LEU A 66 -4.09 -11.17 3.95
N LYS A 67 -3.12 -11.05 3.04
CA LYS A 67 -3.24 -11.57 1.68
C LYS A 67 -3.23 -13.11 1.66
N LYS A 68 -2.31 -13.73 2.40
CA LYS A 68 -2.16 -15.19 2.49
C LYS A 68 -3.43 -15.87 3.01
N TYR A 69 -4.11 -15.27 3.98
CA TYR A 69 -5.35 -15.79 4.54
C TYR A 69 -6.62 -15.31 3.78
N SER A 70 -6.46 -14.67 2.63
CA SER A 70 -7.56 -14.12 1.80
C SER A 70 -8.54 -13.24 2.58
N ILE A 71 -8.05 -12.56 3.63
CA ILE A 71 -8.83 -11.62 4.42
C ILE A 71 -9.07 -10.33 3.61
N ILE A 72 -8.18 -10.04 2.65
CA ILE A 72 -8.24 -8.89 1.74
C ILE A 72 -8.38 -9.27 0.28
#